data_AF-A0A847GW67-F1
#
_entry.id   AF-A0A847GW67-F1
#
_cell.length_a   1.000
_cell.length_b   1.000
_cell.length_c   1.000
_cell.angle_alpha   90.00
_cell.angle_beta   90.00
_cell.angle_gamma   90.00
#
_symmetry.space_group_name_H-M   'P 1'
#
loop_
_entity.id
_entity.type
_entity.pdbx_description
1 polymer ?
#
loop_
_entity_poly.entity_id
_entity_poly.type
_entity_poly.pdbx_seq_one_letter_code
_entity_poly.pdbx_strand_id
1 'polypeptide(L)'
;MKRLAVATLLTLIASFVITFVTSAAQAADAPKDRVIAMYFHRTERCPTCQKMGSYSEEAVKAAFADEIKAGRVAFHFIDFEAQKNARYTRAYNINGPALIVARISSNKVASYRNLEDIWDKVSDKPAFLRYVQENVKACLAK
;
A
#
# COMPACT_ATOMS: atom_id res chain seq x y z
N MET A 1 78.51 3.16 -7.59
CA MET A 1 79.30 4.18 -6.85
C MET A 1 78.35 5.28 -6.36
N LYS A 2 78.43 5.63 -5.06
CA LYS A 2 77.81 6.79 -4.35
C LYS A 2 76.27 6.71 -4.14
N ARG A 3 75.79 6.25 -2.97
CA ARG A 3 75.58 6.92 -1.65
C ARG A 3 74.44 7.96 -1.67
N LEU A 4 73.30 7.67 -0.99
CA LEU A 4 72.76 8.31 0.25
C LEU A 4 72.33 9.79 0.05
N ALA A 5 71.20 10.35 0.49
CA ALA A 5 70.31 10.13 1.65
C ALA A 5 68.91 10.78 1.37
N VAL A 6 67.79 10.17 1.77
CA VAL A 6 66.92 10.50 2.94
C VAL A 6 66.56 11.97 3.13
N ALA A 7 65.26 12.30 3.03
CA ALA A 7 64.59 13.26 3.92
C ALA A 7 63.06 13.01 3.88
N THR A 8 62.59 12.30 4.89
CA THR A 8 61.19 12.14 5.28
C THR A 8 60.60 13.50 5.67
N LEU A 9 59.43 13.86 5.12
CA LEU A 9 58.55 14.85 5.74
C LEU A 9 57.18 14.23 5.96
N LEU A 10 56.90 14.00 7.24
CA LEU A 10 55.66 13.53 7.82
C LEU A 10 54.60 14.64 7.66
N THR A 11 53.53 14.39 6.92
CA THR A 11 52.28 15.16 7.08
C THR A 11 51.13 14.20 7.37
N LEU A 12 50.76 14.17 8.65
CA LEU A 12 49.54 13.57 9.18
C LEU A 12 48.32 14.17 8.47
N ILE A 13 47.69 13.41 7.57
CA ILE A 13 46.31 13.70 7.16
C ILE A 13 45.42 12.85 8.05
N ALA A 14 44.95 13.47 9.13
CA ALA A 14 43.97 12.91 10.05
C ALA A 14 42.77 12.38 9.24
N SER A 15 42.56 11.06 9.30
CA SER A 15 41.45 10.37 8.67
C SER A 15 40.15 10.73 9.38
N PHE A 16 39.51 11.82 8.96
CA PHE A 16 38.15 12.13 9.37
C PHE A 16 37.18 11.26 8.56
N VAL A 17 37.01 10.01 9.00
CA VAL A 17 35.97 9.12 8.48
C VAL A 17 34.64 9.60 9.06
N ILE A 18 33.94 10.45 8.30
CA ILE A 18 32.55 10.80 8.60
C ILE A 18 31.71 9.55 8.33
N THR A 19 31.43 8.77 9.37
CA THR A 19 30.39 7.76 9.35
C THR A 19 29.05 8.48 9.24
N PHE A 20 28.58 8.66 7.99
CA PHE A 20 27.21 9.04 7.73
C PHE A 20 26.30 7.91 8.19
N VAL A 21 25.81 8.02 9.43
CA VAL A 21 24.71 7.17 9.92
C VAL A 21 23.46 7.63 9.20
N THR A 22 23.17 7.01 8.06
CA THR A 22 21.88 7.15 7.38
C THR A 22 20.81 6.53 8.27
N SER A 23 20.16 7.37 9.08
CA SER A 23 18.90 6.99 9.73
C SER A 23 17.81 6.95 8.65
N ALA A 24 17.76 5.84 7.92
CA ALA A 24 16.55 5.43 7.25
C ALA A 24 15.58 5.06 8.37
N ALA A 25 14.60 5.94 8.65
CA ALA A 25 13.48 5.59 9.50
C ALA A 25 12.94 4.24 9.02
N GLN A 26 13.13 3.19 9.82
CA GLN A 26 12.59 1.88 9.52
C GLN A 26 11.07 2.05 9.46
N ALA A 27 10.51 2.07 8.25
CA ALA A 27 9.10 1.81 8.07
C ALA A 27 8.87 0.44 8.72
N ALA A 28 8.11 0.41 9.81
CA ALA A 28 7.76 -0.84 10.46
C ALA A 28 7.16 -1.77 9.40
N ASP A 29 7.73 -2.97 9.27
CA ASP A 29 7.25 -3.94 8.29
C ASP A 29 5.77 -4.22 8.55
N ALA A 30 4.96 -4.18 7.48
CA ALA A 30 3.53 -4.44 7.60
C ALA A 30 3.32 -5.85 8.20
N PRO A 31 2.35 -6.03 9.12
CA PRO A 31 2.03 -7.34 9.69
C PRO A 31 1.86 -8.41 8.61
N LYS A 32 2.41 -9.61 8.84
CA LYS A 32 2.33 -10.72 7.87
C LYS A 32 0.88 -11.11 7.52
N ASP A 33 -0.01 -10.95 8.50
CA ASP A 33 -1.45 -11.14 8.37
C ASP A 33 -2.14 -9.78 8.43
N ARG A 34 -2.89 -9.45 7.37
CA ARG A 34 -3.51 -8.13 7.18
C ARG A 34 -4.61 -8.19 6.13
N VAL A 35 -5.44 -7.17 6.08
CA VAL A 35 -6.47 -6.96 5.06
C VAL A 35 -6.08 -5.77 4.19
N ILE A 36 -6.23 -5.91 2.88
CA ILE A 36 -5.96 -4.83 1.92
C ILE A 36 -7.21 -4.61 1.08
N ALA A 37 -7.82 -3.43 1.20
CA ALA A 37 -8.87 -2.96 0.33
C ALA A 37 -8.26 -2.15 -0.82
N MET A 38 -8.61 -2.50 -2.06
CA MET A 38 -8.05 -1.90 -3.26
C MET A 38 -9.19 -1.45 -4.18
N TYR A 39 -9.33 -0.15 -4.37
CA TYR A 39 -10.24 0.38 -5.38
C TYR A 39 -9.50 0.52 -6.71
N PHE A 40 -9.81 -0.38 -7.63
CA PHE A 40 -9.34 -0.34 -8.99
C PHE A 40 -10.15 0.68 -9.78
N HIS A 41 -9.47 1.60 -10.45
CA HIS A 41 -10.10 2.65 -11.24
C HIS A 41 -9.40 2.80 -12.60
N ARG A 42 -10.11 3.40 -13.57
CA ARG A 42 -9.52 3.86 -14.83
C ARG A 42 -8.65 5.09 -14.58
N THR A 43 -7.73 5.39 -15.50
CA THR A 43 -6.96 6.64 -15.50
C THR A 43 -7.90 7.84 -15.45
N GLU A 44 -8.85 7.86 -16.39
CA GLU A 44 -9.92 8.85 -16.45
C GLU A 44 -11.18 8.34 -15.75
N ARG A 45 -11.68 9.11 -14.77
CA ARG A 45 -12.76 8.66 -13.88
C ARG A 45 -14.00 9.51 -14.06
N CYS A 46 -15.11 8.86 -14.44
CA CYS A 46 -16.42 9.50 -14.43
C CYS A 46 -16.88 9.83 -12.98
N PRO A 47 -17.89 10.71 -12.80
CA PRO A 47 -18.34 11.12 -11.47
C PRO A 47 -18.73 9.96 -10.55
N THR A 48 -19.38 8.92 -11.09
CA THR A 48 -19.76 7.73 -10.30
C THR A 48 -18.52 6.96 -9.83
N CYS A 49 -17.51 6.80 -10.68
CA CYS A 49 -16.25 6.14 -10.31
C CYS A 49 -15.50 6.93 -9.24
N GLN A 50 -15.55 8.26 -9.28
CA GLN A 50 -14.96 9.11 -8.24
C GLN A 50 -15.71 8.92 -6.91
N LYS A 51 -17.06 8.93 -6.93
CA LYS A 51 -17.90 8.69 -5.74
C LYS A 51 -17.60 7.34 -5.09
N MET A 52 -17.62 6.24 -5.85
CA MET A 52 -17.34 4.91 -5.31
C MET A 52 -15.95 4.85 -4.67
N GLY A 53 -14.94 5.46 -5.30
CA GLY A 53 -13.59 5.54 -4.76
C GLY A 53 -13.54 6.27 -3.42
N SER A 54 -14.13 7.47 -3.37
CA SER A 54 -14.18 8.28 -2.14
C SER A 54 -14.96 7.60 -1.02
N TYR A 55 -16.10 6.97 -1.33
CA TYR A 55 -16.89 6.26 -0.33
C TYR A 55 -16.16 5.03 0.19
N SER A 56 -15.45 4.30 -0.68
CA SER A 56 -14.64 3.14 -0.28
C SER A 56 -13.52 3.56 0.68
N GLU A 57 -12.83 4.64 0.37
CA GLU A 57 -11.78 5.20 1.22
C GLU A 57 -12.33 5.65 2.57
N GLU A 58 -13.44 6.39 2.57
CA GLU A 58 -14.12 6.87 3.77
C GLU A 58 -14.56 5.71 4.66
N ALA A 59 -15.20 4.69 4.08
CA ALA A 59 -15.69 3.54 4.82
C ALA A 59 -14.56 2.82 5.57
N VAL A 60 -13.41 2.66 4.90
CA VAL A 60 -12.24 1.98 5.48
C VAL A 60 -11.55 2.86 6.52
N LYS A 61 -11.29 4.14 6.23
CA LYS A 61 -10.60 5.04 7.15
C LYS A 61 -11.40 5.32 8.41
N ALA A 62 -12.72 5.46 8.30
CA ALA A 62 -13.58 5.79 9.44
C ALA A 62 -13.74 4.61 10.41
N ALA A 63 -13.84 3.37 9.91
CA ALA A 63 -14.13 2.21 10.75
C ALA A 63 -12.89 1.45 11.24
N PHE A 64 -11.73 1.61 10.59
CA PHE A 64 -10.53 0.80 10.86
C PHE A 64 -9.29 1.66 11.16
N ALA A 65 -9.47 2.84 11.76
CA ALA A 65 -8.37 3.77 12.02
C ALA A 65 -7.25 3.13 12.87
N ASP A 66 -7.61 2.35 13.90
CA ASP A 66 -6.64 1.67 14.76
C ASP A 66 -5.92 0.53 14.03
N GLU A 67 -6.64 -0.24 13.22
CA GLU A 67 -6.04 -1.28 12.38
C GLU A 67 -5.12 -0.72 11.30
N ILE A 68 -5.48 0.43 10.73
CA ILE A 68 -4.62 1.15 9.79
C ILE A 68 -3.35 1.60 10.49
N LYS A 69 -3.46 2.19 11.68
CA LYS A 69 -2.31 2.58 12.51
C LYS A 69 -1.43 1.37 12.86
N ALA A 70 -2.04 0.21 13.09
CA ALA A 70 -1.34 -1.06 13.35
C ALA A 70 -0.87 -1.79 12.07
N GLY A 71 -1.14 -1.26 10.87
CA GLY A 71 -0.82 -1.90 9.59
C GLY A 71 -1.64 -3.16 9.25
N ARG A 72 -2.66 -3.49 10.06
CA ARG A 72 -3.54 -4.66 9.85
C ARG A 72 -4.59 -4.43 8.78
N VAL A 73 -4.92 -3.17 8.47
CA VAL A 73 -5.79 -2.79 7.36
C VAL A 73 -5.09 -1.74 6.50
N ALA A 74 -5.18 -1.87 5.18
CA ALA A 74 -4.70 -0.87 4.24
C ALA A 74 -5.74 -0.58 3.16
N PHE A 75 -5.76 0.65 2.66
CA PHE A 75 -6.60 1.06 1.54
C PHE A 75 -5.74 1.65 0.43
N HIS A 76 -5.97 1.24 -0.82
CA HIS A 76 -5.21 1.72 -1.98
C HIS A 76 -6.11 2.02 -3.19
N PHE A 77 -5.79 3.11 -3.88
CA PHE A 77 -6.25 3.35 -5.24
C PHE A 77 -5.30 2.69 -6.24
N ILE A 78 -5.84 1.92 -7.17
CA ILE A 78 -5.06 1.24 -8.21
C ILE A 78 -5.60 1.65 -9.58
N ASP A 79 -4.83 2.43 -10.32
CA ASP A 79 -5.08 2.65 -11.75
C ASP A 79 -4.82 1.33 -12.50
N PHE A 80 -5.88 0.67 -12.97
CA PHE A 80 -5.74 -0.65 -13.62
C PHE A 80 -5.29 -0.57 -15.08
N GLU A 81 -5.31 0.63 -15.68
CA GLU A 81 -4.87 0.88 -17.06
C GLU A 81 -3.37 1.18 -17.12
N ALA A 82 -2.78 1.59 -16.00
CA ALA A 82 -1.34 1.79 -15.89
C ALA A 82 -0.55 0.47 -15.98
N GLN A 83 0.41 0.38 -16.90
CA GLN A 83 1.24 -0.81 -17.14
C GLN A 83 1.92 -1.35 -15.87
N LYS A 84 2.36 -0.46 -14.97
CA LYS A 84 2.97 -0.83 -13.67
C LYS A 84 2.06 -1.69 -12.78
N ASN A 85 0.75 -1.63 -13.01
CA ASN A 85 -0.27 -2.34 -12.25
C ASN A 85 -0.83 -3.57 -12.98
N ALA A 86 -0.36 -3.87 -14.20
CA ALA A 86 -0.89 -4.98 -15.01
C ALA A 86 -0.85 -6.35 -14.32
N ARG A 87 0.10 -6.58 -13.40
CA ARG A 87 0.12 -7.79 -12.56
C ARG A 87 -1.11 -7.91 -11.67
N TYR A 88 -1.58 -6.80 -11.10
CA TYR A 88 -2.74 -6.76 -10.23
C TYR A 88 -4.03 -6.89 -11.03
N THR A 89 -4.12 -6.19 -12.17
CA THR A 89 -5.24 -6.28 -13.10
C THR A 89 -5.48 -7.74 -13.51
N ARG A 90 -4.42 -8.48 -13.87
CA ARG A 90 -4.50 -9.91 -14.19
C ARG A 90 -4.84 -10.78 -12.98
N ALA A 91 -4.18 -10.56 -11.84
CA ALA A 91 -4.37 -11.39 -10.64
C ALA A 91 -5.80 -11.36 -10.09
N TYR A 92 -6.50 -10.22 -10.24
CA TYR A 92 -7.87 -10.05 -9.76
C TYR A 92 -8.91 -9.99 -10.89
N ASN A 93 -8.52 -10.33 -12.13
CA ASN A 93 -9.40 -10.31 -13.31
C ASN A 93 -10.18 -8.98 -13.49
N ILE A 94 -9.48 -7.86 -13.36
CA ILE A 94 -10.07 -6.52 -13.39
C ILE A 94 -10.30 -6.08 -14.84
N ASN A 95 -11.57 -5.89 -15.19
CA ASN A 95 -11.99 -5.39 -16.51
C ASN A 95 -12.71 -4.02 -16.43
N GLY A 96 -12.85 -3.47 -15.23
CA GLY A 96 -13.55 -2.21 -14.95
C GLY A 96 -13.33 -1.75 -13.51
N PRO A 97 -13.93 -0.61 -13.12
CA PRO A 97 -13.85 -0.13 -11.74
C PRO A 97 -14.38 -1.18 -10.77
N ALA A 98 -13.60 -1.48 -9.73
CA ALA A 98 -13.87 -2.58 -8.80
C ALA A 98 -13.28 -2.29 -7.43
N LEU A 99 -13.90 -2.84 -6.38
CA LEU A 99 -13.36 -2.80 -5.03
C LEU A 99 -13.02 -4.22 -4.58
N ILE A 100 -11.73 -4.52 -4.52
CA ILE A 100 -11.23 -5.82 -4.05
C ILE A 100 -10.87 -5.71 -2.57
N VAL A 101 -11.33 -6.65 -1.76
CA VAL A 101 -10.89 -6.82 -0.38
C VAL A 101 -10.13 -8.13 -0.28
N ALA A 102 -8.81 -8.04 -0.11
CA ALA A 102 -7.90 -9.19 -0.03
C ALA A 102 -7.47 -9.44 1.42
N ARG A 103 -7.54 -10.70 1.85
CA ARG A 103 -6.90 -11.18 3.08
C ARG A 103 -5.52 -11.70 2.76
N ILE A 104 -4.53 -11.15 3.45
CA ILE A 104 -3.15 -11.60 3.40
C ILE A 104 -2.91 -12.49 4.62
N SER A 105 -2.32 -13.66 4.40
CA SER A 105 -1.77 -14.49 5.46
C SER A 105 -0.36 -14.92 5.11
N SER A 106 0.56 -14.81 6.07
CA SER A 106 1.97 -15.12 5.86
C SER A 106 2.55 -14.44 4.60
N ASN A 107 2.21 -13.15 4.40
CA ASN A 107 2.60 -12.33 3.24
C ASN A 107 2.11 -12.82 1.87
N LYS A 108 1.12 -13.71 1.82
CA LYS A 108 0.50 -14.19 0.58
C LYS A 108 -1.00 -13.89 0.59
N VAL A 109 -1.59 -13.69 -0.58
CA VAL A 109 -3.05 -13.57 -0.70
C VAL A 109 -3.66 -14.92 -0.35
N ALA A 110 -4.37 -14.99 0.77
CA ALA A 110 -5.05 -16.20 1.23
C ALA A 110 -6.44 -16.33 0.61
N SER A 111 -7.14 -15.21 0.48
CA SER A 111 -8.43 -15.10 -0.20
C SER A 111 -8.70 -13.64 -0.58
N TYR A 112 -9.62 -13.40 -1.50
CA TYR A 112 -10.12 -12.07 -1.80
C TYR A 112 -11.59 -12.11 -2.20
N ARG A 113 -12.24 -10.95 -2.16
CA ARG A 113 -13.60 -10.75 -2.66
C ARG A 113 -13.64 -9.52 -3.54
N ASN A 114 -14.38 -9.60 -4.66
CA ASN A 114 -14.82 -8.45 -5.42
C ASN A 114 -16.17 -7.98 -4.85
N LEU A 115 -16.24 -6.73 -4.41
CA LEU A 115 -17.47 -6.19 -3.83
C LEU A 115 -18.36 -5.63 -4.94
N GLU A 116 -19.08 -6.49 -5.65
CA GLU A 116 -19.82 -6.13 -6.87
C GLU A 116 -20.99 -5.18 -6.60
N ASP A 117 -21.69 -5.31 -5.46
CA ASP A 117 -22.80 -4.43 -5.08
C ASP A 117 -22.42 -2.95 -4.86
N ILE A 118 -21.14 -2.56 -4.96
CA ILE A 118 -20.78 -1.13 -4.90
C ILE A 118 -21.51 -0.31 -5.97
N TRP A 119 -21.82 -0.92 -7.11
CA TRP A 119 -22.55 -0.28 -8.19
C TRP A 119 -24.00 -0.01 -7.83
N ASP A 120 -24.65 -0.96 -7.15
CA ASP A 120 -26.05 -0.82 -6.72
C ASP A 120 -26.17 0.14 -5.54
N LYS A 121 -25.15 0.18 -4.67
CA LYS A 121 -25.18 0.96 -3.43
C LYS A 121 -24.65 2.38 -3.58
N VAL A 122 -24.03 2.76 -4.70
CA VAL A 122 -23.38 4.09 -4.86
C VAL A 122 -24.35 5.28 -4.71
N SER A 123 -25.63 5.08 -4.99
CA SER A 123 -26.68 6.09 -4.83
C SER A 123 -27.06 6.33 -3.36
N ASP A 124 -26.84 5.35 -2.49
CA ASP A 124 -27.10 5.40 -1.05
C ASP A 124 -25.77 5.32 -0.28
N LYS A 125 -25.20 6.48 0.03
CA LYS A 125 -23.90 6.57 0.70
C LYS A 125 -23.88 5.78 2.03
N PRO A 126 -24.84 5.94 2.97
CA PRO A 126 -24.89 5.10 4.18
C PRO A 126 -24.86 3.60 3.90
N ALA A 127 -25.65 3.11 2.95
CA ALA A 127 -25.66 1.69 2.59
C ALA A 127 -24.32 1.23 1.99
N PHE A 128 -23.70 2.06 1.15
CA PHE A 128 -22.38 1.80 0.59
C PHE A 128 -21.32 1.66 1.69
N LEU A 129 -21.24 2.63 2.61
CA LEU A 129 -20.24 2.63 3.68
C LEU A 129 -20.37 1.38 4.56
N ARG A 130 -21.59 1.06 4.99
CA ARG A 130 -21.87 -0.13 5.79
C ARG A 130 -21.45 -1.41 5.07
N TYR A 131 -21.80 -1.55 3.79
CA TYR A 131 -21.44 -2.72 2.99
C TYR A 131 -19.92 -2.92 2.89
N VAL A 132 -19.15 -1.86 2.65
CA VAL A 132 -17.69 -1.95 2.61
C VAL A 132 -17.13 -2.32 3.98
N GLN A 133 -17.62 -1.68 5.05
CA GLN A 133 -17.17 -1.93 6.42
C GLN A 133 -17.41 -3.38 6.85
N GLU A 134 -18.59 -3.92 6.59
CA GLU A 134 -18.93 -5.31 6.91
C GLU A 134 -18.02 -6.30 6.19
N ASN A 135 -17.74 -6.07 4.90
CA ASN A 135 -16.87 -6.94 4.12
C ASN A 135 -15.40 -6.88 4.55
N VAL A 136 -14.89 -5.70 4.90
CA VAL A 136 -13.53 -5.54 5.43
C VAL A 136 -13.42 -6.19 6.80
N LYS A 137 -14.39 -5.96 7.69
CA LYS A 137 -14.45 -6.57 9.02
C LYS A 137 -14.50 -8.10 8.94
N ALA A 138 -15.28 -8.66 8.01
CA ALA A 138 -15.38 -10.10 7.79
C ALA A 138 -14.07 -10.75 7.29
N CYS A 139 -13.18 -9.98 6.65
CA CYS A 139 -11.84 -10.43 6.26
C CYS A 139 -10.82 -10.33 7.40
N LEU A 140 -11.04 -9.41 8.35
CA LEU A 140 -10.16 -9.13 9.48
C LEU A 140 -10.38 -10.09 10.66
N ALA A 141 -11.63 -10.46 10.96
CA ALA A 141 -12.02 -11.24 12.13
C ALA A 141 -11.71 -12.76 12.05
N LYS A 142 -10.91 -13.19 11.06
CA LYS A 142 -10.50 -14.58 10.87
C LYS A 142 -9.00 -14.72 11.08
#